data_AF-A0A925VWH3-F1
#
_entry.id   AF-A0A925VWH3-F1
#
_cell.length_a   1.000
_cell.length_b   1.000
_cell.length_c   1.000
_cell.angle_alpha   90.00
_cell.angle_beta   90.00
_cell.angle_gamma   90.00
#
_symmetry.space_group_name_H-M   'P 1'
#
loop_
_entity.id
_entity.type
_entity.pdbx_description
1 polymer ?
#
loop_
_entity_poly.entity_id
_entity_poly.type
_entity_poly.pdbx_seq_one_letter_code
_entity_poly.pdbx_strand_id
1 'polypeptide(L)'
;LLVPLAPGFLLVDLMRQLGLPVVVVSRHYLGSINHTLLTLEGLRARGLRVRGLVFNGEPNPATEDFISQHTGVPVMPRVLPEPEVSAAVVSGYATGFRAWFNS
;
A
#
# COMPACT_ATOMS: atom_id res chain seq x y z
N LEU A 1 -9.97 0.32 3.22
CA LEU A 1 -9.99 1.49 4.13
C LEU A 1 -11.18 1.46 5.08
N LEU A 2 -12.41 1.49 4.55
CA LEU A 2 -13.66 1.58 5.34
C LEU A 2 -14.22 0.19 5.70
N VAL A 3 -13.34 -0.71 6.15
CA VAL A 3 -13.75 -2.07 6.55
C VAL A 3 -14.28 -2.01 7.98
N PRO A 4 -15.48 -2.56 8.26
CA PRO A 4 -16.00 -2.61 9.62
C PRO A 4 -15.20 -3.61 10.48
N LEU A 5 -14.77 -3.16 11.66
CA LEU A 5 -14.13 -4.01 12.67
C LEU A 5 -15.08 -4.32 13.83
N ALA A 6 -16.00 -3.40 14.13
CA ALA A 6 -17.08 -3.58 15.10
C ALA A 6 -18.26 -2.66 14.70
N PRO A 7 -19.45 -2.79 15.31
CA PRO A 7 -20.56 -1.86 15.06
C PRO A 7 -20.14 -0.40 15.28
N GLY A 8 -20.27 0.42 14.24
CA GLY A 8 -19.88 1.84 14.28
C GLY A 8 -18.37 2.11 14.32
N PHE A 9 -17.52 1.09 14.13
CA PHE A 9 -16.06 1.23 14.19
C PHE A 9 -15.39 0.62 12.96
N LEU A 10 -14.69 1.46 12.20
CA LEU A 10 -14.01 1.09 10.96
C LEU A 10 -12.50 0.94 11.19
N LEU A 11 -11.84 0.23 10.28
CA LEU A 11 -10.38 0.11 10.24
C LEU A 11 -9.70 1.49 10.27
N VAL A 12 -10.26 2.48 9.58
CA VAL A 12 -9.69 3.84 9.57
C VAL A 12 -9.73 4.51 10.95
N ASP A 13 -10.70 4.18 11.80
CA ASP A 13 -10.78 4.70 13.16
C ASP A 13 -9.68 4.10 14.03
N LEU A 14 -9.43 2.79 13.89
CA LEU A 14 -8.28 2.13 14.51
C LEU A 14 -6.95 2.74 14.04
N MET A 15 -6.79 2.99 12.74
CA MET A 15 -5.57 3.63 12.20
C MET A 15 -5.33 5.01 12.81
N ARG A 16 -6.40 5.80 13.02
CA ARG A 16 -6.31 7.10 13.71
C ARG A 16 -5.92 6.96 15.17
N GLN A 17 -6.48 5.99 15.89
CA GLN A 17 -6.15 5.74 17.30
C GLN A 17 -4.69 5.30 17.47
N LEU A 18 -4.17 4.46 16.56
CA LEU A 18 -2.79 4.01 16.60
C LEU A 18 -1.78 5.12 16.25
N GLY A 19 -2.19 6.10 15.44
CA GLY A 19 -1.32 7.20 15.01
C GLY A 19 -0.10 6.75 14.18
N LEU A 20 -0.14 5.52 13.65
CA LEU A 20 0.97 4.92 12.91
C LEU A 20 0.95 5.32 11.42
N PRO A 21 2.12 5.39 10.77
CA PRO A 21 2.19 5.61 9.34
C PRO A 21 1.60 4.44 8.55
N VAL A 22 0.93 4.75 7.44
CA VAL A 22 0.20 3.77 6.63
C VAL A 22 1.00 3.39 5.39
N VAL A 23 1.08 2.09 5.10
CA VAL A 23 1.50 1.59 3.79
C VAL A 23 0.27 1.12 3.03
N VAL A 24 0.10 1.57 1.79
CA VAL A 24 -0.98 1.12 0.91
C VAL A 24 -0.43 0.04 -0.02
N VAL A 25 -1.20 -1.03 -0.24
CA VAL A 25 -0.86 -2.08 -1.20
C VAL A 25 -1.87 -2.02 -2.35
N SER A 26 -1.36 -1.95 -3.58
CA SER A 26 -2.18 -1.96 -4.80
C SER A 26 -1.82 -3.15 -5.67
N ARG A 27 -2.84 -3.86 -6.16
CA ARG A 27 -2.71 -4.93 -7.15
C ARG A 27 -3.31 -4.45 -8.46
N HIS A 28 -2.72 -4.82 -9.58
CA HIS A 28 -3.24 -4.47 -10.89
C HIS A 28 -4.48 -5.29 -11.26
N TYR A 29 -5.55 -4.57 -11.57
CA TYR A 29 -6.79 -5.06 -12.17
C TYR A 29 -7.58 -3.86 -12.70
N LEU A 30 -8.61 -4.09 -13.51
CA LEU A 30 -9.48 -3.02 -13.99
C LEU A 30 -10.14 -2.30 -12.81
N GLY A 31 -9.90 -0.99 -12.68
CA GLY A 31 -10.37 -0.17 -11.55
C GLY A 31 -9.35 0.04 -10.42
N SER A 32 -8.20 -0.63 -10.46
CA SER A 32 -7.13 -0.49 -9.45
C SER A 32 -6.61 0.95 -9.30
N ILE A 33 -6.49 1.72 -10.39
CA ILE A 33 -6.14 3.15 -10.36
C ILE A 33 -7.12 3.90 -9.44
N ASN A 34 -8.41 3.84 -9.77
CA ASN A 34 -9.45 4.54 -9.01
C ASN A 34 -9.45 4.12 -7.53
N HIS A 35 -9.40 2.81 -7.25
CA HIS A 35 -9.37 2.33 -5.87
C HIS A 35 -8.13 2.78 -5.10
N THR A 36 -6.97 2.84 -5.75
CA THR A 36 -5.74 3.33 -5.13
C THR A 36 -5.84 4.82 -4.83
N LEU A 37 -6.32 5.63 -5.78
CA LEU A 37 -6.51 7.07 -5.61
C LEU A 37 -7.52 7.38 -4.49
N LEU A 38 -8.70 6.78 -4.53
CA LEU A 38 -9.74 6.95 -3.51
C LEU A 38 -9.25 6.54 -2.11
N THR A 39 -8.44 5.48 -2.02
CA THR A 39 -7.84 5.05 -0.76
C THR A 39 -6.86 6.09 -0.24
N LEU A 40 -5.98 6.60 -1.10
CA LEU A 40 -4.97 7.60 -0.72
C LEU A 40 -5.61 8.95 -0.35
N GLU A 41 -6.60 9.42 -1.12
CA GLU A 41 -7.38 10.61 -0.79
C GLU A 41 -8.15 10.43 0.52
N GLY A 42 -8.79 9.28 0.72
CA GLY A 42 -9.52 8.98 1.94
C GLY A 42 -8.62 8.97 3.19
N LEU A 43 -7.38 8.51 3.07
CA LEU A 43 -6.36 8.58 4.12
C LEU A 43 -5.92 10.04 4.38
N ARG A 44 -5.60 10.79 3.31
CA ARG A 44 -5.18 12.20 3.40
C ARG A 44 -6.24 13.10 4.03
N ALA A 45 -7.49 12.97 3.60
CA ALA A 45 -8.63 13.73 4.13
C ALA A 45 -8.86 13.49 5.64
N ARG A 46 -8.34 12.39 6.18
CA ARG A 46 -8.41 12.03 7.60
C ARG A 46 -7.13 12.35 8.38
N GLY A 47 -6.16 13.02 7.75
CA GLY A 47 -4.88 13.37 8.36
C GLY A 47 -3.96 12.18 8.59
N LEU A 48 -4.20 11.03 7.96
CA LEU A 48 -3.36 9.84 8.11
C LEU A 48 -2.15 9.94 7.19
N ARG A 49 -0.96 9.81 7.77
CA ARG A 49 0.30 9.86 7.02
C ARG A 49 0.52 8.56 6.24
N VAL A 50 0.51 8.64 4.92
CA VAL A 50 0.92 7.52 4.05
C VAL A 50 2.45 7.53 3.93
N ARG A 51 3.10 6.47 4.40
CA ARG A 51 4.56 6.29 4.29
C ARG A 51 4.96 5.85 2.89
N GLY A 52 4.20 4.96 2.26
CA GLY A 52 4.53 4.45 0.93
C GLY A 52 3.43 3.61 0.30
N LEU A 53 3.65 3.27 -0.97
CA LEU A 53 2.79 2.45 -1.81
C LEU A 53 3.57 1.23 -2.30
N VAL A 54 3.03 0.03 -2.09
CA VAL A 54 3.56 -1.24 -2.63
C VAL A 54 2.68 -1.70 -3.77
N PHE A 55 3.29 -2.02 -4.91
CA PHE A 55 2.61 -2.77 -5.97
C PHE A 55 2.79 -4.28 -5.74
N ASN A 56 1.68 -5.01 -5.76
CA ASN A 56 1.62 -6.45 -5.57
C ASN A 56 1.19 -7.13 -6.87
N GLY A 57 2.08 -7.90 -7.48
CA GLY A 57 1.89 -8.58 -8.76
C GLY A 57 2.87 -8.12 -9.84
N GLU A 58 2.67 -8.66 -11.04
CA GLU A 58 3.44 -8.32 -12.24
C GLU A 58 3.38 -6.82 -12.57
N PRO A 59 4.45 -6.21 -13.12
CA PRO A 59 4.49 -4.79 -13.43
C PRO A 59 3.43 -4.36 -14.45
N ASN A 60 2.85 -3.18 -14.21
CA ASN A 60 2.08 -2.44 -15.22
C ASN A 60 2.56 -0.98 -15.24
N PRO A 61 3.58 -0.65 -16.05
CA PRO A 61 4.23 0.67 -16.02
C PRO A 61 3.24 1.82 -16.21
N ALA A 62 2.33 1.73 -17.18
CA ALA A 62 1.35 2.79 -17.43
C ALA A 62 0.46 3.08 -16.21
N THR A 63 0.04 2.05 -15.48
CA THR A 63 -0.77 2.18 -14.26
C THR A 63 0.06 2.73 -13.10
N GLU A 64 1.27 2.18 -12.91
CA GLU A 64 2.18 2.55 -11.82
C GLU A 64 2.67 4.01 -11.98
N ASP A 65 3.03 4.42 -13.19
CA ASP A 65 3.48 5.77 -13.52
C ASP A 65 2.37 6.78 -13.28
N PHE A 66 1.14 6.49 -13.72
CA PHE A 66 0.01 7.38 -13.48
C PHE A 66 -0.26 7.57 -11.98
N ILE A 67 -0.34 6.47 -11.21
CA ILE A 67 -0.59 6.54 -9.77
C ILE A 67 0.54 7.28 -9.05
N SER A 68 1.80 6.97 -9.36
CA SER A 68 2.96 7.58 -8.68
C SER A 68 3.06 9.08 -8.97
N GLN A 69 2.92 9.50 -10.23
CA GLN A 69 2.97 10.91 -10.62
C GLN A 69 1.78 11.70 -10.06
N HIS A 70 0.57 11.14 -10.12
CA HIS A 70 -0.64 11.82 -9.63
C HIS A 70 -0.64 11.97 -8.11
N THR A 71 -0.11 10.98 -7.38
CA THR A 71 -0.19 10.97 -5.92
C THR A 71 1.05 11.54 -5.26
N GLY A 72 2.24 11.42 -5.86
CA GLY A 72 3.51 11.76 -5.21
C GLY A 72 3.86 10.88 -4.01
N VAL A 73 3.16 9.75 -3.81
CA VAL A 73 3.47 8.82 -2.72
C VAL A 73 4.72 8.01 -3.07
N PRO A 74 5.71 7.90 -2.18
CA PRO A 74 6.89 7.07 -2.40
C PRO A 74 6.53 5.61 -2.70
N VAL A 75 7.04 5.09 -3.81
CA VAL A 75 6.85 3.69 -4.20
C VAL A 75 7.89 2.84 -3.46
N MET A 76 7.41 1.79 -2.80
CA MET A 76 8.18 0.79 -2.07
C MET A 76 8.58 -0.36 -3.01
N PRO A 77 9.51 -1.24 -2.62
CA PRO A 77 9.78 -2.47 -3.36
C PRO A 77 8.48 -3.25 -3.64
N ARG A 78 8.41 -3.84 -4.84
CA ARG A 78 7.28 -4.67 -5.29
C ARG A 78 7.30 -6.03 -4.60
N VAL A 79 6.13 -6.63 -4.45
CA VAL A 79 5.96 -8.06 -4.15
C VAL A 79 5.45 -8.76 -5.41
N LEU A 80 6.17 -9.77 -5.90
CA LEU A 80 5.75 -10.55 -7.07
C LEU A 80 4.83 -11.71 -6.65
N PRO A 81 4.06 -12.29 -7.58
CA PRO A 81 3.38 -13.55 -7.34
C PRO A 81 4.42 -14.66 -7.12
N GLU A 82 4.38 -15.28 -5.94
CA GLU A 82 5.27 -16.39 -5.58
C GLU A 82 4.48 -17.71 -5.60
N PRO A 83 5.07 -18.80 -6.11
CA PRO A 83 4.39 -20.10 -6.15
C PRO A 83 4.13 -20.68 -4.75
N GLU A 84 4.97 -20.29 -3.78
CA GLU A 84 4.81 -20.63 -2.37
C GLU A 84 5.27 -19.47 -1.48
N VAL A 85 4.71 -19.40 -0.27
CA VAL A 85 5.19 -18.46 0.76
C VAL A 85 6.04 -19.25 1.75
N SER A 86 7.36 -19.14 1.59
CA SER A 86 8.34 -19.76 2.49
C SER A 86 9.20 -18.71 3.20
N ALA A 87 9.86 -19.11 4.30
CA ALA A 87 10.77 -18.22 5.01
C ALA A 87 11.90 -17.68 4.09
N ALA A 88 12.35 -18.50 3.13
CA ALA A 88 13.34 -18.10 2.14
C ALA A 88 12.81 -16.98 1.23
N VAL A 89 11.59 -17.13 0.70
CA VAL A 89 10.91 -16.11 -0.11
C VAL A 89 10.74 -14.81 0.66
N VAL A 90 10.22 -14.87 1.89
CA VAL A 90 10.06 -13.68 2.76
C VAL A 90 11.40 -13.01 3.04
N SER A 91 12.46 -13.77 3.30
CA SER A 91 13.80 -13.23 3.53
C SER A 91 14.37 -12.54 2.29
N GLY A 92 14.05 -13.03 1.09
CA GLY A 92 14.40 -12.39 -0.18
C GLY A 92 13.84 -10.97 -0.28
N TYR A 93 12.52 -10.82 -0.08
CA TYR A 93 11.88 -9.49 -0.07
C TYR A 93 12.37 -8.61 1.09
N ALA A 94 12.54 -9.19 2.28
CA ALA A 94 12.91 -8.44 3.48
C ALA A 94 14.19 -7.62 3.29
N THR A 95 15.14 -8.09 2.50
CA THR A 95 16.38 -7.36 2.19
C THR A 95 16.10 -6.01 1.53
N GLY A 96 15.27 -6.00 0.46
CA GLY A 96 14.89 -4.77 -0.24
C GLY A 96 14.03 -3.84 0.61
N PHE A 97 13.07 -4.40 1.35
CA PHE A 97 12.21 -3.61 2.23
C PHE A 97 12.99 -2.98 3.40
N ARG A 98 13.96 -3.69 4.00
CA ARG A 98 14.81 -3.13 5.07
C ARG A 98 15.61 -1.93 4.58
N ALA A 99 16.21 -2.02 3.39
CA ALA A 99 16.93 -0.91 2.80
C ALA A 99 16.03 0.33 2.61
N TRP A 100 14.81 0.12 2.12
CA TRP A 100 13.83 1.20 1.92
C TRP A 100 13.32 1.81 3.24
N PHE A 101 13.07 0.99 4.28
CA PHE A 101 12.62 1.51 5.56
C PHE A 101 13.68 2.35 6.29
N ASN A 102 14.96 2.07 6.03
CA ASN A 102 16.09 2.77 6.62
C ASN A 102 16.52 4.03 5.83
N SER A 103 15.90 4.33 4.70
CA SER A 103 16.08 5.59 3.92
C SER A 103 15.04 6.65 4.30
#